data_AF-A0A158E6Z3-F1
#
_entry.id   AF-A0A158E6Z3-F1
#
_cell.length_a   1.000
_cell.length_b   1.000
_cell.length_c   1.000
_cell.angle_alpha   90.00
_cell.angle_beta   90.00
_cell.angle_gamma   90.00
#
_symmetry.space_group_name_H-M   'P 1'
#
loop_
_entity.id
_entity.type
_entity.pdbx_description
1 polymer ?
#
loop_
_entity_poly.entity_id
_entity_poly.type
_entity_poly.pdbx_seq_one_letter_code
_entity_poly.pdbx_strand_id
1 'polypeptide(L)'
;MSTSSTTDFVEHGAADVMDNDDGSDFSDGQPGPRAEADIAKCEALISHAAETGALLDKADVDAVRGARAAFDQGIWSRAIGSAFYGAMSHIAASVQYPGRRIVDDLDHCRDMVSYGAQNGKLLDERDIEAMSKARAAQQDHTWNPEIESAFYAAMSRIAHAVTPVVAETAGDEARQGARRAIRIYTHSAIALTLLVVSLSCLLFVANQVSTDIATVVKQNDAAALTLHNQLQAHAVAIAEASAKKDAVALIALQNSQPALQIKEELQSFATNNRQLFADVSRISAFTTSLGLGAIRSPYKAPCDAEENVLNFQGAYRTSHSPKYYGGKVASGDWQCNPDVARKVLEITLPLLAKPNAEPGDTNPPTDLDAVAQGFQKIAVYQDIRAMALYANDIILSIVGAVTGFLLPVLYAWLGACAAILRQLSADSAANTFHPEHSKVANRAHVTSAIIVGISIGLFSKLLEGGKDVSPLAIAFVAGYASDKFFYFVDRLVGAMFPPRSDAPARSTRNAPARPPSGP
;
A
#
# COMPACT_ATOMS: atom_id res chain seq x y z
N MET A 1 -15.21 36.49 -31.90
CA MET A 1 -13.86 36.25 -31.37
C MET A 1 -13.70 34.74 -31.35
N SER A 2 -13.31 34.10 -32.46
CA SER A 2 -11.92 33.90 -32.94
C SER A 2 -11.10 33.13 -31.91
N THR A 3 -10.49 31.96 -32.13
CA THR A 3 -10.28 31.04 -33.28
C THR A 3 -9.72 29.72 -32.72
N SER A 4 -10.08 28.58 -33.33
CA SER A 4 -9.31 27.32 -33.55
C SER A 4 -8.29 26.79 -32.52
N SER A 5 -8.42 25.51 -32.14
CA SER A 5 -7.52 24.43 -32.64
C SER A 5 -7.99 23.03 -32.22
N THR A 6 -8.09 22.17 -33.21
CA THR A 6 -8.22 20.71 -33.20
C THR A 6 -7.06 20.05 -32.45
N THR A 7 -7.33 18.99 -31.67
CA THR A 7 -6.30 18.06 -31.17
C THR A 7 -6.59 16.65 -31.67
N ASP A 8 -5.71 16.19 -32.54
CA ASP A 8 -5.64 14.85 -33.08
C ASP A 8 -5.11 13.84 -32.06
N PHE A 9 -5.64 12.62 -32.18
CA PHE A 9 -5.18 11.40 -31.54
C PHE A 9 -3.80 11.00 -32.04
N VAL A 10 -2.85 10.72 -31.13
CA VAL A 10 -1.66 9.94 -31.43
C VAL A 10 -1.52 8.80 -30.41
N GLU A 11 -1.41 7.63 -31.01
CA GLU A 11 -1.15 6.29 -30.52
C GLU A 11 0.19 6.21 -29.76
N HIS A 12 0.19 5.68 -28.53
CA HIS A 12 1.42 5.39 -27.78
C HIS A 12 1.70 3.90 -27.78
N GLY A 13 2.57 3.51 -28.72
CA GLY A 13 3.31 2.26 -28.72
C GLY A 13 4.41 2.27 -27.66
N ALA A 14 4.69 1.08 -27.14
CA ALA A 14 5.69 0.78 -26.14
C ALA A 14 7.12 1.01 -26.65
N ALA A 15 7.91 1.78 -25.89
CA ALA A 15 9.36 1.65 -25.82
C ALA A 15 9.86 2.40 -24.58
N ASP A 16 10.35 1.67 -23.58
CA ASP A 16 11.23 2.23 -22.55
C ASP A 16 12.08 1.10 -21.97
N VAL A 17 13.05 0.65 -22.77
CA VAL A 17 14.19 -0.13 -22.30
C VAL A 17 15.41 0.30 -23.13
N MET A 18 16.42 0.79 -22.40
CA MET A 18 17.81 1.12 -22.79
C MET A 18 18.10 2.59 -23.10
N ASP A 19 18.68 3.26 -22.10
CA ASP A 19 19.83 4.13 -22.30
C ASP A 19 20.89 3.74 -21.27
N ASN A 20 21.87 2.96 -21.73
CA ASN A 20 23.21 2.86 -21.17
C ASN A 20 24.13 2.60 -22.36
N ASP A 21 24.36 3.68 -23.09
CA ASP A 21 25.29 3.80 -24.21
C ASP A 21 26.71 3.82 -23.64
N ASP A 22 27.29 2.62 -23.45
CA ASP A 22 28.72 2.46 -23.29
C ASP A 22 29.33 2.51 -24.71
N GLY A 23 29.90 3.67 -25.05
CA GLY A 23 30.52 3.99 -26.32
C GLY A 23 31.72 3.10 -26.64
N SER A 24 31.43 1.86 -27.00
CA SER A 24 32.35 0.99 -27.72
C SER A 24 32.13 1.19 -29.21
N ASP A 25 33.15 1.77 -29.84
CA ASP A 25 33.30 1.97 -31.27
C ASP A 25 33.15 0.61 -31.98
N PHE A 26 31.91 0.24 -32.31
CA PHE A 26 31.61 -0.95 -33.12
C PHE A 26 32.17 -0.68 -34.50
N SER A 27 33.41 -1.15 -34.73
CA SER A 27 34.05 -1.39 -36.02
C SER A 27 33.04 -1.42 -37.16
N ASP A 28 33.03 -0.36 -37.97
CA ASP A 28 32.22 -0.24 -39.18
C ASP A 28 32.29 -1.53 -40.01
N GLY A 29 31.18 -2.27 -40.03
CA GLY A 29 30.96 -3.33 -41.02
C GLY A 29 31.00 -4.78 -40.54
N GLN A 30 30.92 -5.08 -39.25
CA GLN A 30 30.62 -6.46 -38.83
C GLN A 30 29.09 -6.71 -38.77
N PRO A 31 28.59 -7.79 -39.40
CA PRO A 31 27.19 -8.17 -39.28
C PRO A 31 26.88 -8.50 -37.82
N GLY A 32 25.74 -8.03 -37.32
CA GLY A 32 25.31 -8.35 -35.96
C GLY A 32 25.19 -9.88 -35.77
N PRO A 33 25.29 -10.40 -34.54
CA PRO A 33 25.32 -11.85 -34.26
C PRO A 33 24.06 -12.61 -34.66
N ARG A 34 23.00 -11.91 -35.11
CA ARG A 34 21.74 -12.48 -35.60
C ARG A 34 21.56 -12.39 -37.12
N ALA A 35 22.43 -11.68 -37.84
CA ALA A 35 22.24 -11.39 -39.26
C ALA A 35 22.14 -12.67 -40.11
N GLU A 36 22.94 -13.69 -39.80
CA GLU A 36 22.89 -14.98 -40.52
C GLU A 36 21.53 -15.67 -40.37
N ALA A 37 21.02 -15.72 -39.13
CA ALA A 37 19.73 -16.34 -38.84
C ALA A 37 18.56 -15.56 -39.47
N ASP A 38 18.64 -14.24 -39.45
CA ASP A 38 17.62 -13.36 -40.04
C ASP A 38 17.62 -13.45 -41.57
N ILE A 39 18.79 -13.54 -42.22
CA ILE A 39 18.90 -13.75 -43.67
C ILE A 39 18.29 -15.10 -44.06
N ALA A 40 18.65 -16.18 -43.37
CA ALA A 40 18.10 -17.51 -43.63
C ALA A 40 16.56 -17.54 -43.47
N LYS A 41 16.03 -16.80 -42.48
CA LYS A 41 14.60 -16.64 -42.28
C LYS A 41 13.93 -15.89 -43.44
N CYS A 42 14.53 -14.82 -43.95
CA CYS A 42 14.00 -14.08 -45.10
C CYS A 42 14.02 -14.92 -46.38
N GLU A 43 15.07 -15.70 -46.60
CA GLU A 43 15.17 -16.63 -47.75
C GLU A 43 14.06 -17.70 -47.71
N ALA A 44 13.73 -18.20 -46.52
CA ALA A 44 12.59 -19.10 -46.32
C ALA A 44 11.25 -18.42 -46.64
N LEU A 45 11.05 -17.17 -46.19
CA LEU A 45 9.83 -16.39 -46.51
C LEU A 45 9.70 -16.09 -48.00
N ILE A 46 10.81 -15.80 -48.70
CA ILE A 46 10.81 -15.57 -50.15
C ILE A 46 10.47 -16.87 -50.90
N SER A 47 11.02 -18.01 -50.47
CA SER A 47 10.72 -19.31 -51.07
C SER A 47 9.24 -19.66 -50.90
N HIS A 48 8.72 -19.41 -49.70
CA HIS A 48 7.30 -19.57 -49.37
C HIS A 48 6.40 -18.66 -50.20
N ALA A 49 6.77 -17.38 -50.37
CA ALA A 49 6.05 -16.45 -51.23
C ALA A 49 5.98 -16.92 -52.69
N ALA A 50 7.08 -17.51 -53.20
CA ALA A 50 7.14 -18.05 -54.55
C ALA A 50 6.24 -19.28 -54.74
N GLU A 51 6.15 -20.16 -53.74
CA GLU A 51 5.26 -21.33 -53.76
C GLU A 51 3.77 -20.92 -53.69
N THR A 52 3.48 -19.85 -52.95
CA THR A 52 2.12 -19.37 -52.69
C THR A 52 1.61 -18.36 -53.72
N GLY A 53 2.48 -17.93 -54.65
CA GLY A 53 2.15 -16.91 -55.64
C GLY A 53 2.01 -15.51 -55.06
N ALA A 54 2.50 -15.27 -53.83
CA ALA A 54 2.55 -13.94 -53.24
C ALA A 54 3.54 -13.05 -54.01
N LEU A 55 3.06 -11.90 -54.47
CA LEU A 55 3.86 -10.96 -55.23
C LEU A 55 4.77 -10.18 -54.28
N LEU A 56 6.06 -10.51 -54.27
CA LEU A 56 7.10 -9.73 -53.59
C LEU A 56 7.66 -8.65 -54.51
N ASP A 57 8.02 -7.50 -53.94
CA ASP A 57 8.78 -6.50 -54.67
C ASP A 57 10.16 -7.09 -55.02
N LYS A 58 10.53 -6.95 -56.29
CA LYS A 58 11.83 -7.37 -56.79
C LYS A 58 12.96 -6.70 -56.02
N ALA A 59 12.79 -5.43 -55.62
CA ALA A 59 13.78 -4.69 -54.86
C ALA A 59 14.07 -5.32 -53.49
N ASP A 60 13.04 -5.83 -52.81
CA ASP A 60 13.18 -6.46 -51.49
C ASP A 60 13.86 -7.84 -51.61
N VAL A 61 13.50 -8.62 -52.65
CA VAL A 61 14.16 -9.91 -52.93
C VAL A 61 15.63 -9.71 -53.28
N ASP A 62 15.95 -8.69 -54.09
CA ASP A 62 17.32 -8.35 -54.47
C ASP A 62 18.11 -7.83 -53.26
N ALA A 63 17.49 -7.11 -52.33
CA ALA A 63 18.12 -6.67 -51.08
C ALA A 63 18.49 -7.85 -50.17
N VAL A 64 17.62 -8.86 -50.02
CA VAL A 64 17.92 -10.08 -49.24
C VAL A 64 19.04 -10.90 -49.88
N ARG A 65 19.02 -11.08 -51.21
CA ARG A 65 20.10 -11.76 -51.94
C ARG A 65 21.43 -11.01 -51.86
N GLY A 66 21.38 -9.69 -51.96
CA GLY A 66 22.55 -8.82 -51.80
C GLY A 66 23.14 -8.92 -50.39
N ALA A 67 22.28 -8.95 -49.37
CA ALA A 67 22.71 -9.15 -47.98
C ALA A 67 23.37 -10.52 -47.76
N ARG A 68 22.83 -11.59 -48.36
CA ARG A 68 23.44 -12.93 -48.31
C ARG A 68 24.83 -12.95 -48.92
N ALA A 69 24.98 -12.44 -50.14
CA ALA A 69 26.27 -12.39 -50.84
C ALA A 69 27.30 -11.54 -50.08
N ALA A 70 26.87 -10.42 -49.50
CA ALA A 70 27.71 -9.55 -48.68
C ALA A 70 28.17 -10.24 -47.38
N PHE A 71 27.27 -10.99 -46.74
CA PHE A 71 27.59 -11.79 -45.55
C PHE A 71 28.62 -12.87 -45.86
N ASP A 72 28.43 -13.65 -46.93
CA ASP A 72 29.34 -14.72 -47.33
C ASP A 72 30.74 -14.21 -47.72
N GLN A 73 30.84 -12.98 -48.24
CA GLN A 73 32.11 -12.34 -48.60
C GLN A 73 32.77 -11.58 -47.45
N GLY A 74 32.10 -11.45 -46.30
CA GLY A 74 32.58 -10.64 -45.17
C GLY A 74 32.59 -9.13 -45.45
N ILE A 75 31.78 -8.65 -46.41
CA ILE A 75 31.69 -7.24 -46.82
C ILE A 75 30.33 -6.67 -46.36
N TRP A 76 30.08 -6.73 -45.06
CA TRP A 76 28.85 -6.18 -44.50
C TRP A 76 29.00 -4.66 -44.30
N SER A 77 28.03 -3.87 -44.74
CA SER A 77 28.03 -2.42 -44.52
C SER A 77 26.72 -1.97 -43.89
N ARG A 78 26.73 -0.80 -43.24
CA ARG A 78 25.53 -0.22 -42.64
C ARG A 78 24.41 0.00 -43.67
N ALA A 79 24.76 0.36 -44.90
CA ALA A 79 23.80 0.52 -46.00
C ALA A 79 23.14 -0.82 -46.37
N ILE A 80 23.93 -1.89 -46.47
CA ILE A 80 23.42 -3.25 -46.76
C ILE A 80 22.52 -3.73 -45.62
N GLY A 81 22.94 -3.55 -44.37
CA GLY A 81 22.12 -3.90 -43.21
C GLY A 81 20.79 -3.14 -43.18
N SER A 82 20.81 -1.83 -43.43
CA SER A 82 19.58 -1.02 -43.46
C SER A 82 18.64 -1.44 -44.59
N ALA A 83 19.16 -1.72 -45.78
CA ALA A 83 18.35 -2.18 -46.90
C ALA A 83 17.77 -3.58 -46.63
N PHE A 84 18.57 -4.49 -46.06
CA PHE A 84 18.13 -5.82 -45.65
C PHE A 84 17.02 -5.79 -44.62
N TYR A 85 17.17 -5.04 -43.53
CA TYR A 85 16.14 -4.99 -42.48
C TYR A 85 14.87 -4.27 -42.94
N GLY A 86 14.98 -3.28 -43.83
CA GLY A 86 13.84 -2.68 -44.53
C GLY A 86 13.08 -3.70 -45.37
N ALA A 87 13.80 -4.44 -46.23
CA ALA A 87 13.25 -5.50 -47.05
C ALA A 87 12.64 -6.64 -46.22
N MET A 88 13.30 -7.04 -45.12
CA MET A 88 12.78 -8.06 -44.20
C MET A 88 11.44 -7.64 -43.61
N SER A 89 11.27 -6.38 -43.23
CA SER A 89 9.99 -5.86 -42.71
C SER A 89 8.89 -5.94 -43.77
N HIS A 90 9.18 -5.50 -45.00
CA HIS A 90 8.21 -5.54 -46.10
C HIS A 90 7.88 -6.97 -46.56
N ILE A 91 8.87 -7.86 -46.65
CA ILE A 91 8.68 -9.28 -46.95
C ILE A 91 7.88 -9.94 -45.84
N ALA A 92 8.22 -9.72 -44.57
CA ALA A 92 7.44 -10.27 -43.47
C ALA A 92 6.00 -9.78 -43.49
N ALA A 93 5.75 -8.50 -43.84
CA ALA A 93 4.40 -7.95 -43.95
C ALA A 93 3.62 -8.49 -45.16
N SER A 94 4.29 -8.76 -46.28
CA SER A 94 3.66 -9.29 -47.50
C SER A 94 3.45 -10.81 -47.46
N VAL A 95 4.29 -11.54 -46.72
CA VAL A 95 4.21 -13.01 -46.57
C VAL A 95 3.40 -13.43 -45.34
N GLN A 96 3.16 -12.55 -44.36
CA GLN A 96 2.25 -12.84 -43.23
C GLN A 96 0.78 -12.81 -43.66
N TYR A 97 0.36 -13.90 -44.31
CA TYR A 97 -1.03 -14.22 -44.56
C TYR A 97 -1.28 -15.67 -44.11
N PRO A 98 -2.28 -15.93 -43.23
CA PRO A 98 -3.16 -14.98 -42.55
C PRO A 98 -2.49 -14.26 -41.36
N GLY A 99 -2.94 -13.04 -41.04
CA GLY A 99 -2.45 -12.28 -39.89
C GLY A 99 -2.72 -12.99 -38.56
N ARG A 100 -1.90 -12.72 -37.53
CA ARG A 100 -1.97 -13.41 -36.22
C ARG A 100 -3.38 -13.49 -35.63
N ARG A 101 -4.16 -12.41 -35.74
CA ARG A 101 -5.55 -12.36 -35.26
C ARG A 101 -6.47 -13.38 -35.94
N ILE A 102 -6.31 -13.61 -37.24
CA ILE A 102 -7.11 -14.58 -37.99
C ILE A 102 -6.78 -16.01 -37.54
N VAL A 103 -5.52 -16.27 -37.19
CA VAL A 103 -5.10 -17.56 -36.60
C VAL A 103 -5.80 -17.78 -35.26
N ASP A 104 -5.82 -16.76 -34.40
CA ASP A 104 -6.51 -16.81 -33.11
C ASP A 104 -8.03 -17.00 -33.30
N ASP A 105 -8.64 -16.29 -34.27
CA ASP A 105 -10.06 -16.42 -34.61
C ASP A 105 -10.42 -17.82 -35.15
N LEU A 106 -9.55 -18.43 -35.95
CA LEU A 106 -9.72 -19.80 -36.46
C LEU A 106 -9.73 -20.84 -35.33
N ASP A 107 -8.83 -20.68 -34.35
CA ASP A 107 -8.80 -21.55 -33.17
C ASP A 107 -10.04 -21.34 -32.28
N HIS A 108 -10.48 -20.09 -32.07
CA HIS A 108 -11.74 -19.82 -31.36
C HIS A 108 -12.96 -20.44 -32.05
N CYS A 109 -13.05 -20.30 -33.38
CA CYS A 109 -14.16 -20.86 -34.15
C CYS A 109 -14.17 -22.40 -34.09
N ARG A 110 -12.99 -23.04 -34.10
CA ARG A 110 -12.87 -24.49 -33.91
C ARG A 110 -13.41 -24.93 -32.55
N ASP A 111 -13.05 -24.22 -31.49
CA ASP A 111 -13.49 -24.55 -30.13
C ASP A 111 -15.02 -24.40 -30.00
N MET A 112 -15.61 -23.39 -30.66
CA MET A 112 -17.07 -23.23 -30.78
C MET A 112 -17.74 -24.39 -31.52
N VAL A 113 -17.17 -24.87 -32.63
CA VAL A 113 -17.73 -26.01 -33.39
C VAL A 113 -17.67 -27.29 -32.57
N SER A 114 -16.54 -27.56 -31.92
CA SER A 114 -16.37 -28.72 -31.03
C SER A 114 -17.42 -28.73 -29.91
N TYR A 115 -17.63 -27.59 -29.27
CA TYR A 115 -18.65 -27.44 -28.24
C TYR A 115 -20.08 -27.61 -28.78
N GLY A 116 -20.39 -27.01 -29.92
CA GLY A 116 -21.69 -27.12 -30.57
C GLY A 116 -22.03 -28.59 -30.84
N ALA A 117 -21.06 -29.35 -31.36
CA ALA A 117 -21.19 -30.79 -31.58
C ALA A 117 -21.41 -31.58 -30.27
N GLN A 118 -20.62 -31.30 -29.22
CA GLN A 118 -20.73 -32.00 -27.93
C GLN A 118 -22.07 -31.74 -27.22
N ASN A 119 -22.65 -30.56 -27.41
CA ASN A 119 -23.90 -30.13 -26.78
C ASN A 119 -25.14 -30.34 -27.67
N GLY A 120 -24.99 -31.05 -28.81
CA GLY A 120 -26.08 -31.36 -29.72
C GLY A 120 -26.71 -30.12 -30.40
N LYS A 121 -25.94 -29.03 -30.55
CA LYS A 121 -26.36 -27.85 -31.30
C LYS A 121 -26.27 -28.16 -32.80
N LEU A 122 -27.33 -27.85 -33.52
CA LEU A 122 -27.36 -27.97 -34.97
C LEU A 122 -26.51 -26.85 -35.57
N LEU A 123 -25.41 -27.23 -36.22
CA LEU A 123 -24.55 -26.33 -36.98
C LEU A 123 -24.80 -26.57 -38.47
N ASP A 124 -24.84 -25.50 -39.26
CA ASP A 124 -24.99 -25.62 -40.72
C ASP A 124 -23.72 -26.26 -41.31
N GLU A 125 -23.90 -27.28 -42.13
CA GLU A 125 -22.82 -27.97 -42.83
C GLU A 125 -21.99 -27.00 -43.68
N ARG A 126 -22.63 -25.96 -44.25
CA ARG A 126 -21.96 -24.92 -45.04
C ARG A 126 -20.99 -24.08 -44.21
N ASP A 127 -21.32 -23.85 -42.94
CA ASP A 127 -20.47 -23.07 -42.03
C ASP A 127 -19.26 -23.89 -41.57
N ILE A 128 -19.45 -25.19 -41.33
CA ILE A 128 -18.36 -26.13 -41.05
C ILE A 128 -17.45 -26.27 -42.27
N GLU A 129 -18.02 -26.36 -43.47
CA GLU A 129 -17.27 -26.43 -44.73
C GLU A 129 -16.42 -25.17 -44.94
N ALA A 130 -16.99 -23.98 -44.74
CA ALA A 130 -16.26 -22.70 -44.84
C ALA A 130 -15.08 -22.64 -43.86
N MET A 131 -15.26 -23.08 -42.62
CA MET A 131 -14.17 -23.18 -41.63
C MET A 131 -13.10 -24.20 -42.04
N SER A 132 -13.51 -25.36 -42.58
CA SER A 132 -12.56 -26.39 -43.04
C SER A 132 -11.71 -25.90 -44.22
N LYS A 133 -12.32 -25.18 -45.17
CA LYS A 133 -11.63 -24.52 -46.30
C LYS A 133 -10.68 -23.44 -45.81
N ALA A 134 -11.10 -22.65 -44.83
CA ALA A 134 -10.25 -21.66 -44.20
C ALA A 134 -9.00 -22.30 -43.56
N ARG A 135 -9.17 -23.39 -42.79
CA ARG A 135 -8.04 -24.12 -42.20
C ARG A 135 -7.14 -24.77 -43.26
N ALA A 136 -7.70 -25.39 -44.29
CA ALA A 136 -6.91 -25.95 -45.39
C ALA A 136 -6.11 -24.85 -46.09
N ALA A 137 -6.74 -23.70 -46.36
CA ALA A 137 -6.08 -22.56 -46.97
C ALA A 137 -5.00 -21.92 -46.09
N GLN A 138 -5.14 -22.00 -44.76
CA GLN A 138 -4.08 -21.62 -43.82
C GLN A 138 -2.90 -22.59 -43.87
N GLN A 139 -3.14 -23.90 -43.96
CA GLN A 139 -2.10 -24.94 -44.01
C GLN A 139 -1.39 -25.00 -45.36
N ASP A 140 -2.16 -24.91 -46.44
CA ASP A 140 -1.68 -24.95 -47.82
C ASP A 140 -1.25 -23.56 -48.32
N HIS A 141 -1.36 -22.55 -47.45
CA HIS A 141 -1.01 -21.17 -47.74
C HIS A 141 -1.70 -20.56 -48.97
N THR A 142 -2.92 -21.03 -49.24
CA THR A 142 -3.80 -20.55 -50.32
C THR A 142 -4.90 -19.63 -49.79
N TRP A 143 -4.68 -19.00 -48.62
CA TRP A 143 -5.61 -18.03 -48.03
C TRP A 143 -5.88 -16.91 -49.05
N ASN A 144 -7.12 -16.45 -49.15
CA ASN A 144 -7.53 -15.37 -50.07
C ASN A 144 -8.71 -14.58 -49.46
N PRO A 145 -9.05 -13.38 -49.98
CA PRO A 145 -10.10 -12.54 -49.41
C PRO A 145 -11.50 -13.19 -49.45
N GLU A 146 -11.77 -14.04 -50.42
CA GLU A 146 -13.05 -14.76 -50.52
C GLU A 146 -13.19 -15.76 -49.38
N ILE A 147 -12.15 -16.55 -49.11
CA ILE A 147 -12.07 -17.51 -48.00
C ILE A 147 -12.18 -16.78 -46.66
N GLU A 148 -11.50 -15.65 -46.50
CA GLU A 148 -11.58 -14.85 -45.27
C GLU A 148 -13.00 -14.31 -45.03
N SER A 149 -13.64 -13.76 -46.05
CA SER A 149 -15.01 -13.26 -45.94
C SER A 149 -16.02 -14.39 -45.61
N ALA A 150 -15.85 -15.55 -46.25
CA ALA A 150 -16.67 -16.73 -46.00
C ALA A 150 -16.45 -17.29 -44.58
N PHE A 151 -15.20 -17.30 -44.11
CA PHE A 151 -14.83 -17.68 -42.76
C PHE A 151 -15.50 -16.77 -41.72
N TYR A 152 -15.38 -15.45 -41.83
CA TYR A 152 -15.99 -14.53 -40.86
C TYR A 152 -17.53 -14.60 -40.87
N ALA A 153 -18.14 -14.79 -42.05
CA ALA A 153 -19.58 -14.99 -42.15
C ALA A 153 -20.03 -16.29 -41.46
N ALA A 154 -19.29 -17.39 -41.65
CA ALA A 154 -19.54 -18.66 -40.97
C ALA A 154 -19.30 -18.56 -39.46
N MET A 155 -18.20 -17.95 -39.04
CA MET A 155 -17.88 -17.73 -37.63
C MET A 155 -18.99 -16.95 -36.91
N SER A 156 -19.54 -15.90 -37.53
CA SER A 156 -20.67 -15.14 -36.97
C SER A 156 -21.93 -16.01 -36.79
N ARG A 157 -22.26 -16.86 -37.77
CA ARG A 157 -23.41 -17.77 -37.69
C ARG A 157 -23.21 -18.88 -36.67
N ILE A 158 -22.02 -19.48 -36.63
CA ILE A 158 -21.66 -20.48 -35.61
C ILE A 158 -21.72 -19.85 -34.22
N ALA A 159 -21.18 -18.64 -34.04
CA ALA A 159 -21.25 -17.92 -32.77
C ALA A 159 -22.71 -17.71 -32.34
N HIS A 160 -23.58 -17.31 -33.26
CA HIS A 160 -25.00 -17.16 -33.00
C HIS A 160 -25.67 -18.50 -32.64
N ALA A 161 -25.38 -19.59 -33.37
CA ALA A 161 -25.95 -20.91 -33.12
C ALA A 161 -25.50 -21.53 -31.78
N VAL A 162 -24.29 -21.18 -31.33
CA VAL A 162 -23.69 -21.66 -30.09
C VAL A 162 -24.07 -20.78 -28.88
N THR A 163 -24.86 -19.71 -29.07
CA THR A 163 -25.33 -18.88 -27.94
C THR A 163 -26.30 -19.62 -27.00
N PRO A 164 -26.19 -19.43 -25.67
CA PRO A 164 -25.13 -18.69 -24.97
C PRO A 164 -23.79 -19.45 -25.03
N VAL A 165 -22.72 -18.73 -25.39
CA VAL A 165 -21.36 -19.27 -25.48
C VAL A 165 -20.88 -19.57 -24.06
N VAL A 166 -21.04 -20.82 -23.62
CA VAL A 166 -20.62 -21.33 -22.30
C VAL A 166 -19.08 -21.45 -22.31
N ALA A 167 -18.38 -21.05 -21.25
CA ALA A 167 -16.94 -21.20 -20.97
C ALA A 167 -16.31 -22.60 -21.17
N GLU A 168 -17.06 -23.58 -21.68
CA GLU A 168 -16.49 -24.76 -22.32
C GLU A 168 -15.94 -24.48 -23.73
N THR A 169 -16.40 -23.42 -24.41
CA THR A 169 -15.81 -22.86 -25.65
C THR A 169 -14.71 -21.85 -25.39
N ALA A 170 -14.65 -21.26 -24.20
CA ALA A 170 -13.56 -20.39 -23.82
C ALA A 170 -12.34 -21.29 -23.64
N GLY A 171 -11.40 -21.24 -24.58
CA GLY A 171 -10.24 -22.13 -24.66
C GLY A 171 -9.48 -22.25 -23.32
N ASP A 172 -8.62 -23.25 -23.21
CA ASP A 172 -7.89 -23.57 -21.98
C ASP A 172 -7.23 -22.37 -21.29
N GLU A 173 -6.85 -21.35 -22.08
CA GLU A 173 -6.33 -20.07 -21.59
C GLU A 173 -7.31 -19.29 -20.68
N ALA A 174 -8.60 -19.26 -21.00
CA ALA A 174 -9.60 -18.55 -20.19
C ALA A 174 -9.80 -19.25 -18.83
N ARG A 175 -9.82 -20.59 -18.82
CA ARG A 175 -9.88 -21.40 -17.59
C ARG A 175 -8.63 -21.24 -16.73
N GLN A 176 -7.45 -21.24 -17.34
CA GLN A 176 -6.19 -20.98 -16.64
C GLN A 176 -6.14 -19.55 -16.08
N GLY A 177 -6.63 -18.57 -16.85
CA GLY A 177 -6.77 -17.18 -16.44
C GLY A 177 -7.66 -17.01 -15.21
N ALA A 178 -8.85 -17.61 -15.22
CA ALA A 178 -9.78 -17.58 -14.09
C ALA A 178 -9.16 -18.22 -12.82
N ARG A 179 -8.53 -19.39 -12.95
CA ARG A 179 -7.86 -20.07 -11.83
C ARG A 179 -6.70 -19.26 -11.26
N ARG A 180 -5.96 -18.54 -12.12
CA ARG A 180 -4.87 -17.65 -11.68
C ARG A 180 -5.42 -16.43 -10.95
N ALA A 181 -6.48 -15.81 -11.47
CA ALA A 181 -7.14 -14.68 -10.84
C ALA A 181 -7.68 -15.06 -9.45
N ILE A 182 -8.42 -16.17 -9.35
CA ILE A 182 -8.94 -16.69 -8.07
C ILE A 182 -7.79 -16.88 -7.07
N ARG A 183 -6.68 -17.51 -7.47
CA ARG A 183 -5.52 -17.69 -6.57
C ARG A 183 -4.91 -16.38 -6.10
N ILE A 184 -4.79 -15.37 -6.96
CA ILE A 184 -4.23 -14.08 -6.59
C ILE A 184 -5.14 -13.36 -5.59
N TYR A 185 -6.45 -13.30 -5.86
CA TYR A 185 -7.40 -12.64 -4.96
C TYR A 185 -7.58 -13.38 -3.63
N THR A 186 -7.53 -14.71 -3.63
CA THR A 186 -7.55 -15.50 -2.39
C THR A 186 -6.31 -15.26 -1.54
N HIS A 187 -5.11 -15.25 -2.14
CA HIS A 187 -3.89 -14.92 -1.38
C HIS A 187 -3.91 -13.49 -0.87
N SER A 188 -4.38 -12.53 -1.68
CA SER A 188 -4.55 -11.15 -1.25
C SER A 188 -5.53 -11.05 -0.08
N ALA A 189 -6.69 -11.70 -0.15
CA ALA A 189 -7.69 -11.72 0.93
C ALA A 189 -7.14 -12.35 2.22
N ILE A 190 -6.40 -13.46 2.13
CA ILE A 190 -5.75 -14.10 3.28
C ILE A 190 -4.71 -13.15 3.89
N ALA A 191 -3.82 -12.59 3.09
CA ALA A 191 -2.79 -11.66 3.55
C ALA A 191 -3.41 -10.44 4.23
N LEU A 192 -4.48 -9.89 3.64
CA LEU A 192 -5.18 -8.73 4.17
C LEU A 192 -5.93 -9.06 5.47
N THR A 193 -6.54 -10.24 5.57
CA THR A 193 -7.18 -10.71 6.82
C THR A 193 -6.15 -10.88 7.93
N LEU A 194 -5.00 -11.49 7.65
CA LEU A 194 -3.90 -11.63 8.62
C LEU A 194 -3.39 -10.27 9.07
N LEU A 195 -3.23 -9.32 8.15
CA LEU A 195 -2.80 -7.97 8.45
C LEU A 195 -3.82 -7.22 9.31
N VAL A 196 -5.11 -7.32 9.01
CA VAL A 196 -6.19 -6.70 9.78
C VAL A 196 -6.27 -7.28 11.20
N VAL A 197 -6.17 -8.60 11.35
CA VAL A 197 -6.19 -9.26 12.67
C VAL A 197 -4.97 -8.87 13.50
N SER A 198 -3.78 -8.87 12.88
CA SER A 198 -2.54 -8.44 13.53
C SER A 198 -2.61 -6.98 14.00
N LEU A 199 -3.06 -6.08 13.11
CA LEU A 199 -3.23 -4.67 13.41
C LEU A 199 -4.27 -4.46 14.54
N SER A 200 -5.38 -5.18 14.51
CA SER A 200 -6.41 -5.10 15.55
C SER A 200 -5.88 -5.56 16.91
N CYS A 201 -5.07 -6.62 16.94
CA CYS A 201 -4.40 -7.09 18.16
C CYS A 201 -3.40 -6.04 18.70
N LEU A 202 -2.57 -5.47 17.82
CA LEU A 202 -1.62 -4.42 18.20
C LEU A 202 -2.33 -3.18 18.77
N LEU A 203 -3.41 -2.74 18.13
CA LEU A 203 -4.21 -1.61 18.60
C LEU A 203 -4.89 -1.90 19.95
N PHE A 204 -5.37 -3.12 20.15
CA PHE A 204 -5.95 -3.53 21.43
C PHE A 204 -4.90 -3.47 22.55
N VAL A 205 -3.71 -4.03 22.33
CA VAL A 205 -2.59 -3.96 23.29
C VAL A 205 -2.20 -2.50 23.55
N ALA A 206 -2.08 -1.67 22.51
CA ALA A 206 -1.73 -0.27 22.65
C ALA A 206 -2.77 0.51 23.48
N ASN A 207 -4.07 0.26 23.26
CA ASN A 207 -5.15 0.85 24.05
C ASN A 207 -5.12 0.39 25.51
N GLN A 208 -4.89 -0.90 25.76
CA GLN A 208 -4.80 -1.43 27.11
C GLN A 208 -3.62 -0.81 27.87
N VAL A 209 -2.45 -0.76 27.24
CA VAL A 209 -1.25 -0.14 27.84
C VAL A 209 -1.47 1.35 28.10
N SER A 210 -2.13 2.07 27.17
CA SER A 210 -2.52 3.47 27.36
C SER A 210 -3.42 3.66 28.60
N THR A 211 -4.43 2.81 28.79
CA THR A 211 -5.32 2.88 29.96
C THR A 211 -4.61 2.53 31.27
N ASP A 212 -3.70 1.56 31.23
CA ASP A 212 -2.90 1.15 32.39
C ASP A 212 -1.97 2.29 32.81
N ILE A 213 -1.28 2.93 31.86
CA ILE A 213 -0.42 4.09 32.11
C ILE A 213 -1.21 5.24 32.73
N ALA A 214 -2.37 5.59 32.17
CA ALA A 214 -3.21 6.66 32.71
C ALA A 214 -3.63 6.38 34.17
N THR A 215 -3.94 5.12 34.47
CA THR A 215 -4.33 4.69 35.82
C THR A 215 -3.16 4.76 36.79
N VAL A 216 -1.99 4.24 36.40
CA VAL A 216 -0.77 4.25 37.22
C VAL A 216 -0.28 5.68 37.47
N VAL A 217 -0.28 6.54 36.45
CA VAL A 217 0.08 7.96 36.62
C VAL A 217 -0.86 8.66 37.60
N LYS A 218 -2.17 8.42 37.51
CA LYS A 218 -3.13 9.01 38.45
C LYS A 218 -2.91 8.56 39.89
N GLN A 219 -2.62 7.27 40.10
CA GLN A 219 -2.32 6.72 41.43
C GLN A 219 -1.00 7.28 41.98
N ASN A 220 0.04 7.33 41.16
CA ASN A 220 1.35 7.85 41.56
C ASN A 220 1.32 9.37 41.79
N ASP A 221 0.49 10.14 41.07
CA ASP A 221 0.31 11.57 41.33
C ASP A 221 -0.25 11.83 42.74
N ALA A 222 -1.23 11.04 43.17
CA ALA A 222 -1.80 11.12 44.51
C ALA A 222 -0.78 10.70 45.59
N ALA A 223 -0.02 9.62 45.33
CA ALA A 223 1.03 9.15 46.23
C ALA A 223 2.17 10.17 46.36
N ALA A 224 2.62 10.77 45.26
CA ALA A 224 3.69 11.77 45.24
C ALA A 224 3.34 13.01 46.07
N LEU A 225 2.10 13.49 45.98
CA LEU A 225 1.64 14.63 46.78
C LEU A 225 1.59 14.30 48.28
N THR A 226 1.09 13.11 48.62
CA THR A 226 1.03 12.64 50.01
C THR A 226 2.43 12.53 50.60
N LEU A 227 3.33 11.85 49.88
CA LEU A 227 4.71 11.65 50.26
C LEU A 227 5.49 12.97 50.38
N HIS A 228 5.25 13.92 49.46
CA HIS A 228 5.85 15.26 49.53
C HIS A 228 5.49 15.98 50.82
N ASN A 229 4.20 15.98 51.19
CA ASN A 229 3.73 16.62 52.42
C ASN A 229 4.30 15.94 53.67
N GLN A 230 4.35 14.61 53.70
CA GLN A 230 4.92 13.85 54.81
C GLN A 230 6.44 14.09 54.96
N LEU A 231 7.19 14.06 53.85
CA LEU A 231 8.63 14.34 53.84
C LEU A 231 8.94 15.76 54.29
N GLN A 232 8.15 16.75 53.84
CA GLN A 232 8.30 18.14 54.27
C GLN A 232 8.03 18.29 55.78
N ALA A 233 6.97 17.67 56.29
CA ALA A 233 6.67 17.69 57.72
C ALA A 233 7.79 17.03 58.55
N HIS A 234 8.31 15.88 58.08
CA HIS A 234 9.41 15.18 58.74
C HIS A 234 10.73 15.97 58.68
N ALA A 235 11.00 16.66 57.58
CA ALA A 235 12.17 17.53 57.43
C ALA A 235 12.18 18.67 58.46
N VAL A 236 11.03 19.31 58.66
CA VAL A 236 10.85 20.36 59.67
C VAL A 236 11.07 19.82 61.08
N ALA A 237 10.52 18.63 61.39
CA ALA A 237 10.73 17.99 62.69
C ALA A 237 12.21 17.66 62.97
N ILE A 238 12.96 17.16 61.97
CA ILE A 238 14.41 16.94 62.08
C ILE A 238 15.13 18.26 62.32
N ALA A 239 14.80 19.30 61.56
CA ALA A 239 15.41 20.62 61.70
C ALA A 239 15.21 21.18 63.11
N GLU A 240 14.00 21.11 63.66
CA GLU A 240 13.69 21.54 65.02
C GLU A 240 14.45 20.74 66.09
N ALA A 241 14.51 19.41 65.96
CA ALA A 241 15.25 18.55 66.89
C ALA A 241 16.76 18.82 66.83
N SER A 242 17.31 19.02 65.63
CA SER A 242 18.71 19.38 65.43
C SER A 242 19.06 20.74 66.03
N ALA A 243 18.16 21.73 65.91
CA ALA A 243 18.35 23.06 66.49
C ALA A 243 18.42 23.03 68.02
N LYS A 244 17.69 22.10 68.65
CA LYS A 244 17.71 21.85 70.09
C LYS A 244 18.91 21.01 70.56
N LYS A 245 19.72 20.46 69.65
CA LYS A 245 20.84 19.54 69.92
C LYS A 245 20.44 18.31 70.75
N ASP A 246 19.19 17.87 70.61
CA ASP A 246 18.67 16.71 71.35
C ASP A 246 18.90 15.42 70.54
N ALA A 247 20.01 14.75 70.83
CA ALA A 247 20.38 13.50 70.17
C ALA A 247 19.37 12.37 70.44
N VAL A 248 18.70 12.37 71.61
CA VAL A 248 17.72 11.34 71.96
C VAL A 248 16.43 11.54 71.16
N ALA A 249 16.00 12.78 70.97
CA ALA A 249 14.84 13.10 70.14
C ALA A 249 15.06 12.73 68.67
N LEU A 250 16.27 12.92 68.12
CA LEU A 250 16.62 12.51 66.76
C LEU A 250 16.51 10.99 66.58
N ILE A 251 17.07 10.20 67.51
CA ILE A 251 16.99 8.72 67.47
C ILE A 251 15.54 8.23 67.62
N ALA A 252 14.72 8.93 68.42
CA ALA A 252 13.30 8.61 68.57
C ALA A 252 12.50 8.92 67.29
N LEU A 253 12.82 10.01 66.59
CA LEU A 253 12.22 10.38 65.30
C LEU A 253 12.54 9.34 64.21
N GLN A 254 13.77 8.84 64.14
CA GLN A 254 14.18 7.82 63.18
C GLN A 254 13.37 6.52 63.27
N ASN A 255 13.02 6.11 64.49
CA ASN A 255 12.26 4.89 64.74
C ASN A 255 10.77 5.17 64.99
N SER A 256 10.31 6.38 64.69
CA SER A 256 8.93 6.79 64.91
C SER A 256 7.99 6.14 63.88
N GLN A 257 6.72 5.97 64.27
CA GLN A 257 5.69 5.43 63.38
C GLN A 257 5.58 6.21 62.03
N PRO A 258 5.66 7.56 62.01
CA PRO A 258 5.67 8.32 60.75
C PRO A 258 6.88 7.99 59.85
N ALA A 259 8.07 7.78 60.41
CA ALA A 259 9.26 7.44 59.62
C ALA A 259 9.12 6.06 58.95
N LEU A 260 8.51 5.09 59.65
CA LEU A 260 8.20 3.77 59.09
C LEU A 260 7.15 3.85 57.98
N GLN A 261 6.10 4.67 58.14
CA GLN A 261 5.08 4.90 57.11
C GLN A 261 5.68 5.53 55.85
N ILE A 262 6.49 6.59 56.00
CA ILE A 262 7.19 7.24 54.87
C ILE A 262 8.07 6.23 54.14
N LYS A 263 8.75 5.34 54.87
CA LYS A 263 9.59 4.30 54.26
C LYS A 263 8.77 3.32 53.43
N GLU A 264 7.65 2.83 53.96
CA GLU A 264 6.77 1.90 53.24
C GLU A 264 6.14 2.55 52.01
N GLU A 265 5.65 3.79 52.15
CA GLU A 265 5.10 4.58 51.05
C GLU A 265 6.15 4.89 49.97
N LEU A 266 7.36 5.29 50.36
CA LEU A 266 8.46 5.53 49.43
C LEU A 266 8.85 4.25 48.69
N GLN A 267 8.83 3.10 49.37
CA GLN A 267 9.11 1.80 48.75
C GLN A 267 8.04 1.41 47.74
N SER A 268 6.77 1.53 48.10
CA SER A 268 5.64 1.30 47.19
C SER A 268 5.72 2.25 45.97
N PHE A 269 5.98 3.53 46.21
CA PHE A 269 6.11 4.56 45.19
C PHE A 269 7.25 4.26 44.20
N ALA A 270 8.43 3.87 44.68
CA ALA A 270 9.54 3.52 43.80
C ALA A 270 9.28 2.26 42.98
N THR A 271 8.62 1.25 43.56
CA THR A 271 8.21 0.04 42.82
C THR A 271 7.24 0.40 41.69
N ASN A 272 6.23 1.23 41.96
CA ASN A 272 5.29 1.70 40.95
C ASN A 272 5.99 2.53 39.85
N ASN A 273 6.93 3.39 40.22
CA ASN A 273 7.69 4.20 39.26
C ASN A 273 8.58 3.35 38.36
N ARG A 274 9.18 2.28 38.90
CA ARG A 274 9.95 1.31 38.11
C ARG A 274 9.07 0.56 37.12
N GLN A 275 7.87 0.16 37.53
CA GLN A 275 6.91 -0.47 36.63
C GLN A 275 6.47 0.49 35.52
N LEU A 276 6.11 1.72 35.87
CA LEU A 276 5.74 2.76 34.91
C LEU A 276 6.87 3.02 33.90
N PHE A 277 8.12 3.13 34.38
CA PHE A 277 9.27 3.30 33.49
C PHE A 277 9.48 2.08 32.57
N ALA A 278 9.29 0.86 33.08
CA ALA A 278 9.37 -0.35 32.27
C ALA A 278 8.30 -0.35 31.16
N ASP A 279 7.07 0.06 31.46
CA ASP A 279 5.99 0.13 30.47
C ASP A 279 6.25 1.22 29.41
N VAL A 280 6.71 2.41 29.83
CA VAL A 280 7.12 3.48 28.91
C VAL A 280 8.29 3.04 28.01
N SER A 281 9.26 2.32 28.54
CA SER A 281 10.40 1.83 27.75
C SER A 281 10.01 0.76 26.73
N ARG A 282 9.04 -0.12 27.04
CA ARG A 282 8.47 -1.06 26.08
C ARG A 282 7.77 -0.34 24.93
N ILE A 283 7.00 0.71 25.23
CA ILE A 283 6.36 1.53 24.19
C ILE A 283 7.43 2.21 23.34
N SER A 284 8.45 2.79 23.97
CA SER A 284 9.55 3.45 23.26
C SER A 284 10.26 2.51 22.30
N ALA A 285 10.49 1.25 22.70
CA ALA A 285 11.05 0.22 21.83
C ALA A 285 10.11 -0.09 20.64
N PHE A 286 8.80 -0.18 20.89
CA PHE A 286 7.80 -0.38 19.84
C PHE A 286 7.76 0.79 18.85
N THR A 287 7.69 2.05 19.31
CA THR A 287 7.69 3.22 18.42
C THR A 287 8.99 3.34 17.63
N THR A 288 10.11 3.00 18.26
CA THR A 288 11.41 2.94 17.59
C THR A 288 11.43 1.88 16.48
N SER A 289 10.85 0.69 16.72
CA SER A 289 10.74 -0.36 15.70
C SER A 289 9.87 0.04 14.50
N LEU A 290 8.93 0.97 14.70
CA LEU A 290 8.10 1.57 13.65
C LEU A 290 8.76 2.77 12.96
N GLY A 291 9.99 3.15 13.35
CA GLY A 291 10.70 4.29 12.79
C GLY A 291 10.23 5.66 13.29
N LEU A 292 9.45 5.72 14.36
CA LEU A 292 8.92 6.96 14.95
C LEU A 292 9.86 7.59 15.99
N GLY A 293 11.00 6.95 16.25
CA GLY A 293 12.01 7.39 17.21
C GLY A 293 11.71 6.96 18.66
N ALA A 294 12.68 7.24 19.53
CA ALA A 294 12.61 6.94 20.95
C ALA A 294 11.77 7.99 21.70
N ILE A 295 10.93 7.52 22.62
CA ILE A 295 10.13 8.38 23.50
C ILE A 295 11.02 8.87 24.64
N ARG A 296 11.12 10.20 24.80
CA ARG A 296 11.85 10.86 25.88
C ARG A 296 11.05 11.97 26.54
N SER A 297 11.54 12.44 27.69
CA SER A 297 10.94 13.59 28.35
C SER A 297 11.10 14.80 27.45
N PRO A 298 10.02 15.52 27.10
CA PRO A 298 10.09 16.70 26.23
C PRO A 298 10.87 17.86 26.85
N TYR A 299 11.20 17.76 28.14
CA TYR A 299 11.90 18.79 28.90
C TYR A 299 13.43 18.59 28.98
N LYS A 300 13.97 17.52 28.37
CA LYS A 300 15.41 17.20 28.41
C LYS A 300 16.05 17.16 27.03
N ALA A 301 17.35 17.43 26.99
CA ALA A 301 18.12 17.39 25.75
C ALA A 301 18.26 15.94 25.24
N PRO A 302 18.37 15.73 23.91
CA PRO A 302 18.68 14.42 23.35
C PRO A 302 20.03 13.89 23.86
N CYS A 303 20.16 12.58 24.02
CA CYS A 303 21.43 11.96 24.35
C CYS A 303 22.39 12.04 23.14
N ASP A 304 23.67 12.34 23.38
CA ASP A 304 24.68 12.60 22.34
C ASP A 304 24.91 11.45 21.33
N ALA A 305 24.41 10.24 21.60
CA ALA A 305 24.63 9.04 20.78
C ALA A 305 23.62 8.84 19.63
N GLU A 306 22.64 9.74 19.45
CA GLU A 306 21.46 9.47 18.62
C GLU A 306 21.36 10.28 17.32
N GLU A 307 22.46 10.92 16.89
CA GLU A 307 22.50 11.83 15.74
C GLU A 307 22.16 11.19 14.37
N ASN A 308 21.87 9.88 14.30
CA ASN A 308 21.80 9.13 13.04
C ASN A 308 20.49 8.35 12.74
N VAL A 309 19.40 8.50 13.52
CA VAL A 309 18.13 7.80 13.19
C VAL A 309 17.03 8.78 12.79
N LEU A 310 16.96 9.04 11.48
CA LEU A 310 15.84 9.62 10.73
C LEU A 310 15.18 10.87 11.34
N ASN A 311 15.70 12.01 10.91
CA ASN A 311 15.28 13.37 11.27
C ASN A 311 13.88 13.74 10.71
N PHE A 312 12.81 13.13 11.22
CA PHE A 312 11.41 13.49 10.93
C PHE A 312 10.81 14.48 11.95
N GLN A 313 11.64 15.03 12.86
CA GLN A 313 11.23 15.96 13.94
C GLN A 313 10.96 17.41 13.47
N GLY A 314 10.93 17.69 12.16
CA GLY A 314 10.80 19.05 11.64
C GLY A 314 9.41 19.71 11.80
N ALA A 315 8.33 18.96 12.09
CA ALA A 315 6.97 19.48 11.96
C ALA A 315 6.36 20.09 13.24
N TYR A 316 6.96 19.89 14.43
CA TYR A 316 6.42 20.41 15.70
C TYR A 316 7.39 21.28 16.50
N ARG A 317 8.40 21.88 15.84
CA ARG A 317 9.17 22.97 16.45
C ARG A 317 8.29 24.22 16.55
N THR A 318 7.40 24.24 17.54
CA THR A 318 6.76 25.48 17.98
C THR A 318 7.85 26.45 18.42
N SER A 319 7.78 27.66 17.89
CA SER A 319 8.74 28.77 17.90
C SER A 319 9.06 29.39 19.27
N HIS A 320 8.93 28.64 20.37
CA HIS A 320 9.11 29.16 21.73
C HIS A 320 10.05 28.34 22.63
N SER A 321 10.94 27.51 22.06
CA SER A 321 12.08 27.02 22.84
C SER A 321 13.19 28.07 22.83
N PRO A 322 13.54 28.70 23.99
CA PRO A 322 14.61 29.67 24.04
C PRO A 322 15.93 28.98 23.68
N LYS A 323 16.71 29.61 22.79
CA LYS A 323 18.07 29.24 22.45
C LYS A 323 18.98 29.31 23.69
N TYR A 324 18.95 28.26 24.49
CA TYR A 324 19.99 27.97 25.48
C TYR A 324 20.57 26.59 25.13
N TYR A 325 21.87 26.43 25.40
CA TYR A 325 22.72 25.24 25.17
C TYR A 325 23.53 25.23 23.86
N GLY A 326 24.59 26.05 23.88
CA GLY A 326 25.85 25.82 23.14
C GLY A 326 26.96 25.35 24.09
N GLY A 327 26.65 24.40 24.99
CA GLY A 327 27.62 23.80 25.90
C GLY A 327 27.51 22.28 25.82
N LYS A 328 28.63 21.57 25.75
CA LYS A 328 28.69 20.11 25.89
C LYS A 328 27.93 19.72 27.17
N VAL A 329 26.74 19.15 27.01
CA VAL A 329 25.92 18.73 28.15
C VAL A 329 26.60 17.49 28.72
N ALA A 330 27.25 17.65 29.86
CA ALA A 330 27.79 16.51 30.58
C ALA A 330 26.64 15.53 30.87
N SER A 331 26.65 14.35 30.23
CA SER A 331 26.52 12.97 30.73
C SER A 331 25.74 12.65 32.04
N GLY A 332 25.04 13.60 32.65
CA GLY A 332 24.39 13.48 33.95
C GLY A 332 22.88 13.26 33.86
N ASP A 333 22.29 13.25 32.67
CA ASP A 333 20.89 12.86 32.54
C ASP A 333 20.75 11.35 32.78
N TRP A 334 19.98 10.99 33.81
CA TRP A 334 19.77 9.61 34.21
C TRP A 334 19.14 8.78 33.09
N GLN A 335 18.44 9.41 32.14
CA GLN A 335 17.81 8.74 31.00
C GLN A 335 18.82 8.23 29.96
N CYS A 336 20.02 8.83 29.88
CA CYS A 336 21.02 8.50 28.87
C CYS A 336 21.96 7.37 29.27
N ASN A 337 22.01 7.01 30.56
CA ASN A 337 22.87 5.94 31.05
C ASN A 337 22.01 4.91 31.82
N PRO A 338 21.91 3.65 31.35
CA PRO A 338 21.09 2.63 32.00
C PRO A 338 21.51 2.33 33.44
N ASP A 339 22.81 2.47 33.77
CA ASP A 339 23.31 2.26 35.13
C ASP A 339 22.88 3.39 36.06
N VAL A 340 22.86 4.63 35.56
CA VAL A 340 22.35 5.80 36.30
C VAL A 340 20.84 5.69 36.46
N ALA A 341 20.10 5.32 35.40
CA ALA A 341 18.67 5.05 35.50
C ALA A 341 18.36 4.00 36.56
N ARG A 342 19.11 2.90 36.58
CA ARG A 342 18.95 1.84 37.58
C ARG A 342 19.19 2.37 38.98
N LYS A 343 20.29 3.09 39.23
CA LYS A 343 20.59 3.67 40.54
C LYS A 343 19.55 4.69 41.00
N VAL A 344 19.02 5.48 40.06
CA VAL A 344 18.04 6.54 40.32
C VAL A 344 16.63 5.97 40.48
N LEU A 345 16.31 4.80 39.93
CA LEU A 345 15.04 4.10 40.12
C LEU A 345 15.06 3.15 41.33
N GLU A 346 16.18 2.48 41.60
CA GLU A 346 16.32 1.55 42.72
C GLU A 346 16.45 2.30 44.05
N ILE A 347 15.71 1.82 45.05
CA ILE A 347 15.89 2.29 46.41
C ILE A 347 17.14 1.63 46.99
N THR A 348 18.11 2.44 47.43
CA THR A 348 19.20 1.98 48.26
C THR A 348 18.68 1.75 49.68
N LEU A 349 18.46 0.49 50.04
CA LEU A 349 18.26 0.09 51.43
C LEU A 349 19.63 0.09 52.14
N PRO A 350 19.70 0.55 53.41
CA PRO A 350 18.61 1.00 54.27
C PRO A 350 18.41 2.53 54.20
N LEU A 351 17.24 2.94 53.70
CA LEU A 351 16.83 4.35 53.53
C LEU A 351 16.88 5.23 54.80
N LEU A 352 16.90 4.63 56.00
CA LEU A 352 16.80 5.34 57.29
C LEU A 352 17.53 4.62 58.44
N ALA A 353 18.41 3.66 58.17
CA ALA A 353 18.99 2.85 59.25
C ALA A 353 20.34 2.21 58.89
N LYS A 354 21.45 2.88 59.20
CA LYS A 354 22.55 2.17 59.87
C LYS A 354 22.55 2.67 61.33
N PRO A 355 21.82 2.00 62.25
CA PRO A 355 21.94 2.30 63.69
C PRO A 355 23.37 2.09 64.18
N ASN A 356 24.14 1.25 63.45
CA ASN A 356 25.56 1.06 63.63
C ASN A 356 26.24 1.23 62.27
N ALA A 357 26.95 2.33 62.07
CA ALA A 357 27.92 2.44 60.97
C ALA A 357 28.85 1.23 61.04
N GLU A 358 29.17 0.60 59.91
CA GLU A 358 30.19 -0.45 59.90
C GLU A 358 31.51 0.17 60.39
N PRO A 359 32.32 -0.55 61.19
CA PRO A 359 33.57 0.00 61.70
C PRO A 359 34.51 0.31 60.53
N GLY A 360 34.55 1.58 60.12
CA GLY A 360 35.24 2.07 58.92
C GLY A 360 34.46 3.09 58.08
N ASP A 361 33.15 3.25 58.28
CA ASP A 361 32.33 4.24 57.55
C ASP A 361 32.53 5.64 58.16
N THR A 362 33.30 6.51 57.50
CA THR A 362 33.70 7.83 58.04
C THR A 362 32.58 8.87 58.01
N ASN A 363 31.52 8.64 57.22
CA ASN A 363 30.33 9.51 57.12
C ASN A 363 29.06 8.65 56.95
N PRO A 364 28.39 8.23 58.03
CA PRO A 364 27.11 7.54 57.90
C PRO A 364 26.07 8.48 57.24
N PRO A 365 25.17 7.96 56.39
CA PRO A 365 24.12 8.77 55.77
C PRO A 365 23.23 9.39 56.86
N THR A 366 23.04 10.70 56.78
CA THR A 366 22.24 11.46 57.73
C THR A 366 20.75 11.41 57.37
N ASP A 367 19.85 11.67 58.32
CA ASP A 367 18.40 11.70 58.06
C ASP A 367 17.99 12.75 57.02
N LEU A 368 18.78 13.83 56.93
CA LEU A 368 18.64 14.84 55.89
C LEU A 368 18.91 14.25 54.49
N ASP A 369 19.82 13.29 54.37
CA ASP A 369 20.11 12.61 53.11
C ASP A 369 18.94 11.70 52.68
N ALA A 370 18.24 11.08 53.63
CA ALA A 370 17.05 10.28 53.34
C ALA A 370 15.88 11.12 52.83
N VAL A 371 15.64 12.29 53.45
CA VAL A 371 14.66 13.27 53.00
C VAL A 371 15.03 13.81 51.61
N ALA A 372 16.31 14.17 51.41
CA ALA A 372 16.82 14.62 50.12
C ALA A 372 16.66 13.53 49.04
N GLN A 373 16.90 12.26 49.37
CA GLN A 373 16.66 11.13 48.49
C GLN A 373 15.18 11.00 48.13
N GLY A 374 14.27 11.17 49.10
CA GLY A 374 12.83 11.20 48.86
C GLY A 374 12.42 12.28 47.84
N PHE A 375 12.90 13.51 48.02
CA PHE A 375 12.66 14.59 47.05
C PHE A 375 13.27 14.30 45.67
N GLN A 376 14.47 13.71 45.62
CA GLN A 376 15.10 13.30 44.37
C GLN A 376 14.24 12.27 43.63
N LYS A 377 13.67 11.29 44.33
CA LYS A 377 12.78 10.28 43.73
C LYS A 377 11.48 10.90 43.21
N ILE A 378 10.91 11.88 43.93
CA ILE A 378 9.74 12.64 43.45
C ILE A 378 10.10 13.44 42.19
N ALA A 379 11.28 14.05 42.13
CA ALA A 379 11.72 14.78 40.93
C ALA A 379 11.89 13.85 39.71
N VAL A 380 12.48 12.66 39.91
CA VAL A 380 12.62 11.64 38.88
C VAL A 380 11.25 11.15 38.42
N TYR A 381 10.29 11.00 39.33
CA TYR A 381 8.92 10.66 38.97
C TYR A 381 8.29 11.70 38.04
N GLN A 382 8.50 13.00 38.26
CA GLN A 382 7.99 14.04 37.36
C GLN A 382 8.53 13.88 35.93
N ASP A 383 9.80 13.49 35.78
CA ASP A 383 10.37 13.16 34.47
C ASP A 383 9.68 11.93 33.84
N ILE A 384 9.52 10.83 34.60
CA ILE A 384 8.87 9.60 34.12
C ILE A 384 7.42 9.87 33.74
N ARG A 385 6.70 10.66 34.54
CA ARG A 385 5.33 11.09 34.29
C ARG A 385 5.22 11.87 32.98
N ALA A 386 6.12 12.84 32.75
CA ALA A 386 6.16 13.58 31.50
C ALA A 386 6.39 12.65 30.29
N MET A 387 7.31 11.68 30.42
CA MET A 387 7.54 10.66 29.39
C MET A 387 6.29 9.80 29.15
N ALA A 388 5.61 9.37 30.22
CA ALA A 388 4.44 8.52 30.14
C ALA A 388 3.25 9.21 29.47
N LEU A 389 3.00 10.48 29.80
CA LEU A 389 1.96 11.29 29.17
C LEU A 389 2.26 11.52 27.69
N TYR A 390 3.52 11.85 27.36
CA TYR A 390 3.94 12.02 25.97
C TYR A 390 3.82 10.72 25.16
N ALA A 391 4.20 9.58 25.76
CA ALA A 391 4.02 8.26 25.16
C ALA A 391 2.55 7.96 24.87
N ASN A 392 1.68 8.27 25.85
CA ASN A 392 0.26 8.06 25.75
C ASN A 392 -0.36 8.89 24.60
N ASP A 393 0.01 10.16 24.48
CA ASP A 393 -0.46 11.03 23.39
C ASP A 393 -0.02 10.52 22.01
N ILE A 394 1.22 10.04 21.88
CA ILE A 394 1.71 9.41 20.65
C ILE A 394 0.89 8.15 20.34
N ILE A 395 0.68 7.27 21.33
CA ILE A 395 -0.11 6.05 21.15
C ILE A 395 -1.52 6.40 20.69
N LEU A 396 -2.21 7.30 21.38
CA LEU A 396 -3.58 7.69 21.05
C LEU A 396 -3.66 8.33 19.66
N SER A 397 -2.66 9.11 19.27
CA SER A 397 -2.55 9.67 17.91
C SER A 397 -2.38 8.57 16.86
N ILE A 398 -1.50 7.59 17.09
CA ILE A 398 -1.29 6.45 16.18
C ILE A 398 -2.56 5.59 16.11
N VAL A 399 -3.14 5.22 17.24
CA VAL A 399 -4.38 4.45 17.29
C VAL A 399 -5.47 5.21 16.54
N GLY A 400 -5.62 6.51 16.77
CA GLY A 400 -6.58 7.36 16.06
C GLY A 400 -6.34 7.40 14.56
N ALA A 401 -5.08 7.54 14.11
CA ALA A 401 -4.73 7.54 12.69
C ALA A 401 -4.99 6.17 12.04
N VAL A 402 -4.60 5.08 12.70
CA VAL A 402 -4.78 3.73 12.17
C VAL A 402 -6.26 3.36 12.12
N THR A 403 -7.01 3.58 13.21
CA THR A 403 -8.45 3.30 13.28
C THR A 403 -9.28 4.20 12.38
N GLY A 404 -8.91 5.48 12.27
CA GLY A 404 -9.62 6.47 11.47
C GLY A 404 -9.29 6.42 9.99
N PHE A 405 -8.06 6.08 9.58
CA PHE A 405 -7.64 6.16 8.18
C PHE A 405 -7.31 4.79 7.58
N LEU A 406 -6.49 3.98 8.24
CA LEU A 406 -5.96 2.75 7.65
C LEU A 406 -6.97 1.60 7.68
N LEU A 407 -7.63 1.40 8.81
CA LEU A 407 -8.57 0.31 9.04
C LEU A 407 -9.77 0.33 8.07
N PRO A 408 -10.43 1.48 7.84
CA PRO A 408 -11.51 1.58 6.86
C PRO A 408 -11.08 1.21 5.44
N VAL A 409 -9.87 1.61 5.02
CA VAL A 409 -9.31 1.25 3.71
C VAL A 409 -9.09 -0.25 3.58
N LEU A 410 -8.52 -0.88 4.60
CA LEU A 410 -8.31 -2.33 4.62
C LEU A 410 -9.65 -3.09 4.60
N TYR A 411 -10.65 -2.64 5.37
CA TYR A 411 -11.98 -3.27 5.36
C TYR A 411 -12.70 -3.11 4.02
N ALA A 412 -12.61 -1.93 3.39
CA ALA A 412 -13.18 -1.72 2.06
C ALA A 412 -12.49 -2.59 0.99
N TRP A 413 -11.16 -2.71 1.05
CA TRP A 413 -10.43 -3.62 0.16
C TRP A 413 -10.83 -5.09 0.42
N LEU A 414 -10.96 -5.52 1.68
CA LEU A 414 -11.47 -6.85 2.00
C LEU A 414 -12.87 -7.10 1.41
N GLY A 415 -13.76 -6.10 1.51
CA GLY A 415 -15.09 -6.11 0.89
C GLY A 415 -15.02 -6.29 -0.62
N ALA A 416 -14.16 -5.55 -1.31
CA ALA A 416 -13.93 -5.70 -2.76
C ALA A 416 -13.40 -7.09 -3.12
N CYS A 417 -12.45 -7.63 -2.35
CA CYS A 417 -11.97 -9.00 -2.56
C CYS A 417 -13.11 -10.02 -2.42
N ALA A 418 -14.00 -9.86 -1.43
CA ALA A 418 -15.16 -10.73 -1.25
C ALA A 418 -16.17 -10.60 -2.41
N ALA A 419 -16.40 -9.39 -2.91
CA ALA A 419 -17.25 -9.15 -4.07
C ALA A 419 -16.69 -9.81 -5.33
N ILE A 420 -15.39 -9.60 -5.61
CA ILE A 420 -14.69 -10.20 -6.75
C ILE A 420 -14.71 -11.72 -6.65
N LEU A 421 -14.42 -12.32 -5.50
CA LEU A 421 -14.46 -13.77 -5.33
C LEU A 421 -15.87 -14.34 -5.55
N ARG A 422 -16.91 -13.64 -5.07
CA ARG A 422 -18.29 -14.03 -5.32
C ARG A 422 -18.67 -13.89 -6.79
N GLN A 423 -18.28 -12.81 -7.44
CA GLN A 423 -18.53 -12.59 -8.86
C GLN A 423 -17.79 -13.62 -9.71
N LEU A 424 -16.52 -13.88 -9.44
CA LEU A 424 -15.75 -14.95 -10.09
C LEU A 424 -16.40 -16.32 -9.88
N SER A 425 -16.94 -16.61 -8.68
CA SER A 425 -17.68 -17.86 -8.42
C SER A 425 -18.98 -17.93 -9.22
N ALA A 426 -19.72 -16.82 -9.32
CA ALA A 426 -20.97 -16.75 -10.07
C ALA A 426 -20.71 -16.85 -11.58
N ASP A 427 -19.72 -16.12 -12.11
CA ASP A 427 -19.31 -16.12 -13.50
C ASP A 427 -18.68 -17.47 -13.91
N SER A 428 -18.01 -18.15 -12.98
CA SER A 428 -17.52 -19.52 -13.19
C SER A 428 -18.67 -20.53 -13.24
N ALA A 429 -19.74 -20.32 -12.46
CA ALA A 429 -20.94 -21.17 -12.51
C ALA A 429 -21.82 -20.86 -13.73
N ALA A 430 -21.88 -19.60 -14.14
CA ALA A 430 -22.61 -19.10 -15.30
C ALA A 430 -21.84 -19.29 -16.61
N ASN A 431 -20.55 -19.66 -16.52
CA ASN A 431 -19.69 -19.91 -17.66
C ASN A 431 -19.52 -18.71 -18.61
N THR A 432 -19.46 -17.48 -18.10
CA THR A 432 -19.40 -16.23 -18.90
C THR A 432 -18.08 -15.44 -18.73
N PHE A 433 -17.02 -16.10 -18.26
CA PHE A 433 -15.79 -15.41 -17.89
C PHE A 433 -14.95 -14.97 -19.11
N HIS A 434 -14.82 -13.65 -19.30
CA HIS A 434 -13.85 -13.07 -20.24
C HIS A 434 -12.57 -12.59 -19.51
N PRO A 435 -11.39 -13.13 -19.88
CA PRO A 435 -10.14 -12.86 -19.14
C PRO A 435 -9.61 -11.43 -19.29
N GLU A 436 -9.91 -10.73 -20.39
CA GLU A 436 -9.45 -9.35 -20.59
C GLU A 436 -10.36 -8.33 -19.89
N HIS A 437 -11.68 -8.44 -20.09
CA HIS A 437 -12.65 -7.58 -19.43
C HIS A 437 -12.60 -7.70 -17.90
N SER A 438 -12.40 -8.92 -17.36
CA SER A 438 -12.32 -9.13 -15.91
C SER A 438 -11.09 -8.48 -15.27
N LYS A 439 -9.93 -8.43 -15.93
CA LYS A 439 -8.71 -7.80 -15.37
C LYS A 439 -8.92 -6.30 -15.14
N VAL A 440 -9.49 -5.61 -16.14
CA VAL A 440 -9.71 -4.16 -16.07
C VAL A 440 -10.82 -3.84 -15.07
N ALA A 441 -11.94 -4.58 -15.14
CA ALA A 441 -13.07 -4.40 -14.22
C ALA A 441 -12.67 -4.66 -12.75
N ASN A 442 -11.95 -5.75 -12.46
CA ASN A 442 -11.53 -6.07 -11.11
C ASN A 442 -10.52 -5.06 -10.55
N ARG A 443 -9.62 -4.53 -11.39
CA ARG A 443 -8.71 -3.45 -10.98
C ARG A 443 -9.48 -2.17 -10.64
N ALA A 444 -10.41 -1.77 -11.50
CA ALA A 444 -11.26 -0.60 -11.26
C ALA A 444 -12.07 -0.75 -9.96
N HIS A 445 -12.63 -1.93 -9.70
CA HIS A 445 -13.39 -2.21 -8.48
C HIS A 445 -12.54 -2.11 -7.20
N VAL A 446 -11.30 -2.60 -7.22
CA VAL A 446 -10.38 -2.46 -6.07
C VAL A 446 -10.01 -1.00 -5.85
N THR A 447 -9.66 -0.26 -6.90
CA THR A 447 -9.33 1.17 -6.80
C THR A 447 -10.51 1.98 -6.27
N SER A 448 -11.71 1.68 -6.76
CA SER A 448 -12.98 2.26 -6.30
C SER A 448 -13.22 2.01 -4.80
N ALA A 449 -13.04 0.76 -4.35
CA ALA A 449 -13.18 0.41 -2.94
C ALA A 449 -12.15 1.11 -2.04
N ILE A 450 -10.90 1.30 -2.50
CA ILE A 450 -9.88 2.05 -1.75
C ILE A 450 -10.32 3.51 -1.58
N ILE A 451 -10.81 4.16 -2.64
CA ILE A 451 -11.30 5.56 -2.58
C ILE A 451 -12.46 5.68 -1.59
N VAL A 452 -13.39 4.72 -1.61
CA VAL A 452 -14.52 4.64 -0.67
C VAL A 452 -14.02 4.46 0.76
N GLY A 453 -13.06 3.56 0.99
CA GLY A 453 -12.46 3.35 2.31
C GLY A 453 -11.77 4.60 2.85
N ILE A 454 -11.02 5.34 2.02
CA ILE A 454 -10.40 6.62 2.39
C ILE A 454 -11.49 7.64 2.78
N SER A 455 -12.53 7.75 1.95
CA SER A 455 -13.63 8.68 2.18
C SER A 455 -14.33 8.37 3.51
N ILE A 456 -14.70 7.12 3.76
CA ILE A 456 -15.34 6.69 5.01
C ILE A 456 -14.42 6.92 6.21
N GLY A 457 -13.11 6.70 6.07
CA GLY A 457 -12.15 6.97 7.13
C GLY A 457 -12.09 8.45 7.52
N LEU A 458 -12.02 9.33 6.53
CA LEU A 458 -12.03 10.78 6.74
C LEU A 458 -13.34 11.28 7.39
N PHE A 459 -14.46 10.62 7.10
CA PHE A 459 -15.78 10.95 7.66
C PHE A 459 -16.21 10.04 8.83
N SER A 460 -15.30 9.26 9.43
CA SER A 460 -15.62 8.32 10.51
C SER A 460 -16.32 8.98 11.70
N LYS A 461 -15.84 10.15 12.14
CA LYS A 461 -16.47 10.93 13.22
C LYS A 461 -17.88 11.43 12.91
N LEU A 462 -18.22 11.63 11.63
CA LEU A 462 -19.58 11.99 11.21
C LEU A 462 -20.52 10.77 11.30
N LEU A 463 -19.99 9.57 11.07
CA LEU A 463 -20.73 8.31 11.09
C LEU A 463 -20.95 7.77 12.50
N GLU A 464 -20.07 8.05 13.46
CA GLU A 464 -20.22 7.69 14.88
C GLU A 464 -21.48 8.29 15.54
N GLY A 465 -22.08 9.34 14.95
CA GLY A 465 -23.37 9.87 15.38
C GLY A 465 -24.57 8.95 15.10
N GLY A 466 -24.42 7.96 14.21
CA GLY A 466 -25.40 6.91 13.95
C GLY A 466 -25.14 5.70 14.85
N LYS A 467 -25.87 5.59 15.96
CA LYS A 467 -25.62 4.61 17.05
C LYS A 467 -25.68 3.12 16.68
N ASP A 468 -26.10 2.77 15.46
CA ASP A 468 -26.48 1.38 15.16
C ASP A 468 -25.51 0.63 14.26
N VAL A 469 -24.51 1.29 13.61
CA VAL A 469 -23.62 0.61 12.67
C VAL A 469 -22.16 1.07 12.80
N SER A 470 -21.26 0.12 13.03
CA SER A 470 -19.81 0.39 13.09
C SER A 470 -19.29 0.97 11.75
N PRO A 471 -18.54 2.08 11.74
CA PRO A 471 -17.96 2.65 10.52
C PRO A 471 -17.12 1.66 9.71
N LEU A 472 -16.47 0.70 10.37
CA LEU A 472 -15.70 -0.36 9.72
C LEU A 472 -16.60 -1.35 8.97
N ALA A 473 -17.77 -1.66 9.52
CA ALA A 473 -18.76 -2.49 8.84
C ALA A 473 -19.33 -1.77 7.62
N ILE A 474 -19.56 -0.45 7.72
CA ILE A 474 -19.96 0.38 6.58
C ILE A 474 -18.86 0.36 5.51
N ALA A 475 -17.59 0.52 5.89
CA ALA A 475 -16.47 0.47 4.95
C ALA A 475 -16.39 -0.87 4.21
N PHE A 476 -16.56 -1.99 4.92
CA PHE A 476 -16.62 -3.31 4.30
C PHE A 476 -17.77 -3.45 3.31
N VAL A 477 -18.99 -3.07 3.72
CA VAL A 477 -20.19 -3.16 2.86
C VAL A 477 -20.06 -2.25 1.64
N ALA A 478 -19.54 -1.03 1.83
CA ALA A 478 -19.33 -0.07 0.77
C ALA A 478 -18.24 -0.53 -0.21
N GLY A 479 -17.18 -1.18 0.27
CA GLY A 479 -16.18 -1.83 -0.58
C GLY A 479 -16.73 -3.06 -1.31
N TYR A 480 -17.62 -3.82 -0.68
CA TYR A 480 -18.27 -4.99 -1.28
C TYR A 480 -19.28 -4.61 -2.38
N ALA A 481 -20.01 -3.51 -2.20
CA ALA A 481 -21.02 -3.02 -3.13
C ALA A 481 -20.68 -1.61 -3.62
N SER A 482 -19.45 -1.39 -4.09
CA SER A 482 -18.95 -0.05 -4.46
C SER A 482 -19.88 0.64 -5.45
N ASP A 483 -20.38 -0.06 -6.45
CA ASP A 483 -21.27 0.53 -7.46
C ASP A 483 -22.58 1.04 -6.87
N LYS A 484 -23.16 0.31 -5.91
CA LYS A 484 -24.38 0.74 -5.22
C LYS A 484 -24.10 1.88 -4.26
N PHE A 485 -22.92 1.89 -3.64
CA PHE A 485 -22.48 3.00 -2.80
C PHE A 485 -22.31 4.30 -3.61
N PHE A 486 -21.64 4.26 -4.76
CA PHE A 486 -21.52 5.43 -5.63
C PHE A 486 -22.87 5.91 -6.17
N TYR A 487 -23.77 4.99 -6.54
CA TYR A 487 -25.14 5.37 -6.91
C TYR A 487 -25.88 6.12 -5.78
N PHE A 488 -25.68 5.69 -4.53
CA PHE A 488 -26.22 6.39 -3.37
C PHE A 488 -25.58 7.78 -3.19
N VAL A 489 -24.26 7.90 -3.33
CA VAL A 489 -23.54 9.18 -3.27
C VAL A 489 -24.03 10.13 -4.36
N ASP A 490 -24.16 9.67 -5.60
CA ASP A 490 -24.65 10.46 -6.72
C ASP A 490 -26.07 10.97 -6.46
N ARG A 491 -26.93 10.12 -5.87
CA ARG A 491 -28.30 10.51 -5.48
C ARG A 491 -28.28 11.56 -4.36
N LEU A 492 -27.37 11.45 -3.40
CA LEU A 492 -27.20 12.43 -2.33
C LEU A 492 -26.68 13.76 -2.89
N VAL A 493 -25.69 13.71 -3.76
CA VAL A 493 -25.12 14.89 -4.45
C VAL A 493 -26.19 15.57 -5.29
N GLY A 494 -27.00 14.81 -6.05
CA GLY A 494 -28.11 15.36 -6.83
C GLY A 494 -29.23 15.98 -5.98
N ALA A 495 -29.44 15.49 -4.75
CA ALA A 495 -30.41 16.07 -3.82
C ALA A 495 -29.87 17.35 -3.15
N MET A 496 -28.57 17.40 -2.83
CA MET A 496 -27.91 18.53 -2.18
C MET A 496 -27.56 19.66 -3.18
N PHE A 497 -27.25 19.29 -4.42
CA PHE A 497 -26.89 20.18 -5.50
C PHE A 497 -27.79 19.90 -6.72
N PRO A 498 -29.04 20.38 -6.71
CA PRO A 498 -29.91 20.24 -7.87
C PRO A 498 -29.20 20.85 -9.09
N PRO A 499 -29.16 20.16 -10.25
CA PRO A 499 -28.62 20.73 -11.45
C PRO A 499 -29.36 22.06 -11.72
N ARG A 500 -28.61 23.15 -11.91
CA ARG A 500 -29.18 24.43 -12.32
C ARG A 500 -30.05 24.15 -13.53
N SER A 501 -31.35 24.38 -13.40
CA SER A 501 -32.29 24.25 -14.50
C SER A 501 -31.80 25.13 -15.63
N ASP A 502 -31.28 24.54 -16.71
CA ASP A 502 -31.05 25.28 -17.93
C ASP A 502 -32.38 25.93 -18.32
N ALA A 503 -32.40 27.25 -18.28
CA ALA A 503 -33.56 28.04 -18.67
C ALA A 503 -33.94 27.63 -20.11
N PRO A 504 -35.23 27.39 -20.40
CA PRO A 504 -35.62 26.92 -21.72
C PRO A 504 -35.26 27.99 -22.75
N ALA A 505 -34.27 27.68 -23.59
CA ALA A 505 -33.91 28.47 -24.74
C ALA A 505 -35.07 28.42 -25.74
N ARG A 506 -35.99 29.38 -25.56
CA ARG A 506 -36.69 30.16 -26.59
C ARG A 506 -37.08 29.36 -27.85
N SER A 507 -38.30 28.84 -27.83
CA SER A 507 -39.10 28.48 -29.01
C SER A 507 -38.87 29.45 -30.18
N THR A 508 -38.06 29.05 -31.16
CA THR A 508 -37.94 29.71 -32.47
C THR A 508 -39.19 29.41 -33.29
N ARG A 509 -40.20 30.23 -33.04
CA ARG A 509 -41.10 30.91 -33.98
C ARG A 509 -41.10 30.37 -35.43
N ASN A 510 -42.22 29.73 -35.77
CA ASN A 510 -42.83 29.55 -37.10
C ASN A 510 -42.23 30.40 -38.24
N ALA A 511 -41.71 29.73 -39.27
CA ALA A 511 -41.50 30.30 -40.60
C ALA A 511 -42.72 29.98 -41.49
N PRO A 512 -43.30 30.97 -42.21
CA PRO A 512 -44.42 30.72 -43.12
C PRO A 512 -43.97 30.21 -44.50
N ALA A 513 -44.85 29.42 -45.10
CA ALA A 513 -44.71 28.71 -46.37
C ALA A 513 -44.46 29.62 -47.58
N ARG A 514 -43.62 29.13 -48.51
CA ARG A 514 -43.35 29.71 -49.83
C ARG A 514 -44.35 29.13 -50.86
N PRO A 515 -45.03 29.95 -51.69
CA PRO A 515 -45.93 29.45 -52.72
C PRO A 515 -45.19 29.03 -54.01
N PRO A 516 -45.83 28.23 -54.88
CA PRO A 516 -45.19 27.56 -56.00
C PRO A 516 -45.00 28.47 -57.21
N SER A 517 -43.84 28.36 -57.86
CA SER A 517 -43.55 28.95 -59.16
C SER A 517 -43.76 27.91 -60.27
N GLY A 518 -44.66 28.22 -61.20
CA GLY A 518 -44.65 27.74 -62.57
C GLY A 518 -45.31 28.80 -63.45
N PRO A 519 -45.28 28.67 -64.80
CA PRO A 519 -44.52 27.75 -65.64
C PRO A 519 -43.12 28.28 -66.05
#